data_AF-A0A828STJ6-F1
#
_entry.id   AF-A0A828STJ6-F1
#
_cell.length_a   1.000
_cell.length_b   1.000
_cell.length_c   1.000
_cell.angle_alpha   90.00
_cell.angle_beta   90.00
_cell.angle_gamma   90.00
#
_symmetry.space_group_name_H-M   'P 1'
#
loop_
_entity.id
_entity.type
_entity.pdbx_description
1 polymer ?
#
loop_
_entity_poly.entity_id
_entity_poly.type
_entity_poly.pdbx_seq_one_letter_code
_entity_poly.pdbx_strand_id
1 'polypeptide(L)'
;KKVFSLVASFAVVGVLLFTYYVDFAAIFREHRDLKGMISPQNSISSLMSYYHKKAPKKNLPLVIYGQDAHQVQQVQKNLPKLMILVVGETARAESFSLNGYAKNTNPELSKQDIFNFSQVSSCGTATAVSVPCMFSGMPRVDYDEQLASHREGLLDIAKRAGYQVTWIDNNSGCKGACDRVEQYQIPENLKKKWCKDGECYDDILIDSLKQYLATIAKDDDRP
;
A
#
# COMPACT_ATOMS: atom_id res chain seq x y z
N LYS A 1 -40.88 29.68 -20.11
CA LYS A 1 -39.98 30.60 -19.35
C LYS A 1 -38.76 29.88 -18.77
N LYS A 2 -38.90 28.91 -17.86
CA LYS A 2 -37.74 28.18 -17.27
C LYS A 2 -36.85 27.45 -18.29
N VAL A 3 -37.46 26.75 -19.27
CA VAL A 3 -36.71 26.04 -20.33
C VAL A 3 -35.92 27.01 -21.21
N PHE A 4 -36.52 28.15 -21.57
CA PHE A 4 -35.82 29.18 -22.35
C PHE A 4 -34.64 29.77 -21.58
N SER A 5 -34.80 30.08 -20.29
CA SER A 5 -33.70 30.55 -19.44
C SER A 5 -32.58 29.52 -19.32
N LEU A 6 -32.91 28.23 -19.18
CA LEU A 6 -31.93 27.14 -19.13
C LEU A 6 -31.11 27.05 -20.43
N VAL A 7 -31.81 27.05 -21.57
CA VAL A 7 -31.17 26.99 -22.90
C VAL A 7 -30.30 28.21 -23.15
N ALA A 8 -30.77 29.41 -22.78
CA ALA A 8 -30.00 30.64 -22.89
C ALA A 8 -28.72 30.59 -22.01
N SER A 9 -28.81 30.08 -20.78
CA SER A 9 -27.64 29.90 -19.92
C SER A 9 -26.61 28.95 -20.51
N PHE A 10 -27.04 27.80 -21.06
CA PHE A 10 -26.12 26.88 -21.73
C PHE A 10 -25.50 27.49 -23.00
N ALA A 11 -26.26 28.28 -23.75
CA ALA A 11 -25.74 28.98 -24.93
C ALA A 11 -24.65 30.00 -24.54
N VAL A 12 -24.86 30.78 -23.48
CA VAL A 12 -23.84 31.73 -22.97
C VAL A 12 -22.58 30.99 -22.51
N VAL A 13 -22.73 29.90 -21.76
CA VAL A 13 -21.59 29.07 -21.35
C VAL A 13 -20.85 28.50 -22.56
N GLY A 14 -21.60 28.01 -23.57
CA GLY A 14 -21.01 27.47 -24.80
C GLY A 14 -20.23 28.52 -25.58
N VAL A 15 -20.76 29.74 -25.72
CA VAL A 15 -20.06 30.85 -26.37
C VAL A 15 -18.78 31.20 -25.61
N LEU A 16 -18.82 31.30 -24.28
CA LEU A 16 -17.64 31.58 -23.46
C LEU A 16 -16.56 30.48 -23.61
N LEU A 17 -16.97 29.22 -23.54
CA LEU A 17 -16.06 28.09 -23.74
C LEU A 17 -15.44 28.08 -25.14
N PHE A 18 -16.21 28.47 -26.16
CA PHE A 18 -15.70 28.58 -27.53
C PHE A 18 -14.71 29.73 -27.70
N THR A 19 -15.03 30.92 -27.16
CA THR A 19 -14.14 32.09 -27.27
C THR A 19 -12.80 31.89 -26.56
N TYR A 20 -12.81 31.19 -25.41
CA TYR A 20 -11.63 30.90 -24.62
C TYR A 20 -11.13 29.46 -24.80
N TYR A 21 -11.49 28.81 -25.91
CA TYR A 21 -11.20 27.39 -26.13
C TYR A 21 -9.70 27.09 -26.03
N VAL A 22 -8.85 27.93 -26.62
CA VAL A 22 -7.39 27.74 -26.62
C VAL A 22 -6.83 27.80 -25.19
N ASP A 23 -7.28 28.75 -24.39
CA ASP A 23 -6.84 28.93 -23.00
C ASP A 23 -7.30 27.75 -22.13
N PHE A 24 -8.58 27.36 -22.22
CA PHE A 24 -9.09 26.21 -21.51
C PHE A 24 -8.42 24.92 -21.95
N ALA A 25 -8.18 24.72 -23.24
CA ALA A 25 -7.49 23.55 -23.77
C ALA A 25 -6.05 23.45 -23.24
N ALA A 26 -5.31 24.57 -23.20
CA ALA A 26 -3.96 24.61 -22.66
C ALA A 26 -3.96 24.30 -21.15
N ILE A 27 -4.81 24.99 -20.37
CA ILE A 27 -4.93 24.77 -18.92
C ILE A 27 -5.26 23.31 -18.60
N PHE A 28 -6.27 22.73 -19.26
CA PHE A 28 -6.67 21.34 -18.98
C PHE A 28 -5.73 20.28 -19.58
N ARG A 29 -4.83 20.65 -20.50
CA ARG A 29 -3.78 19.76 -21.02
C ARG A 29 -2.58 19.71 -20.08
N GLU A 30 -2.14 20.88 -19.59
CA GLU A 30 -1.01 20.98 -18.64
C GLU A 30 -1.42 20.59 -17.21
N HIS A 31 -2.62 21.00 -16.78
CA HIS A 31 -3.17 20.75 -15.45
C HIS A 31 -4.38 19.83 -15.52
N ARG A 32 -4.14 18.58 -15.92
CA ARG A 32 -5.18 17.55 -16.00
C ARG A 32 -5.86 17.25 -14.66
N ASP A 33 -5.16 17.50 -13.56
CA ASP A 33 -5.61 17.36 -12.17
C ASP A 33 -6.78 18.29 -11.83
N LEU A 34 -6.86 19.48 -12.44
CA LEU A 34 -7.96 20.42 -12.22
C LEU A 34 -9.34 19.81 -12.52
N LYS A 35 -9.43 18.87 -13.49
CA LYS A 35 -10.69 18.16 -13.79
C LYS A 35 -11.20 17.35 -12.59
N GLY A 36 -10.29 16.87 -11.74
CA GLY A 36 -10.62 16.15 -10.51
C GLY A 36 -11.02 17.04 -9.33
N MET A 37 -10.83 18.35 -9.43
CA MET A 37 -11.17 19.32 -8.37
C MET A 37 -12.54 19.97 -8.56
N ILE A 38 -13.12 19.90 -9.76
CA ILE A 38 -14.41 20.53 -10.09
C ILE A 38 -15.56 19.68 -9.51
N SER A 39 -16.22 20.22 -8.48
CA SER A 39 -17.44 19.62 -7.91
C SER A 39 -18.69 20.08 -8.69
N PRO A 40 -19.68 19.20 -8.93
CA PRO A 40 -19.78 17.79 -8.52
C PRO A 40 -19.25 16.80 -9.57
N GLN A 41 -18.65 17.27 -10.66
CA GLN A 41 -18.12 16.45 -11.77
C GLN A 41 -17.13 15.40 -11.26
N ASN A 42 -16.26 15.76 -10.31
CA ASN A 42 -15.27 14.87 -9.74
C ASN A 42 -15.90 13.63 -9.09
N SER A 43 -16.96 13.80 -8.29
CA SER A 43 -17.67 12.71 -7.63
C SER A 43 -18.38 11.82 -8.65
N ILE A 44 -19.06 12.43 -9.64
CA ILE A 44 -19.78 11.68 -10.69
C ILE A 44 -18.79 10.88 -11.55
N SER A 45 -17.72 11.51 -12.01
CA SER A 45 -16.70 10.85 -12.84
C SER A 45 -15.93 9.77 -12.07
N SER A 46 -15.64 9.99 -10.78
CA SER A 46 -15.02 8.99 -9.92
C SER A 46 -15.95 7.81 -9.68
N LEU A 47 -17.25 8.05 -9.47
CA LEU A 47 -18.25 6.99 -9.32
C LEU A 47 -18.38 6.17 -10.61
N MET A 48 -18.49 6.83 -11.77
CA MET A 48 -18.55 6.15 -13.08
C MET A 48 -17.28 5.37 -13.36
N SER A 49 -16.11 5.96 -13.12
CA SER A 49 -14.81 5.28 -13.27
C SER A 49 -14.68 4.09 -12.32
N TYR A 50 -15.07 4.25 -11.05
CA TYR A 50 -15.14 3.17 -10.07
C TYR A 50 -16.07 2.06 -10.54
N TYR A 51 -17.25 2.40 -11.04
CA TYR A 51 -18.17 1.41 -11.58
C TYR A 51 -17.56 0.72 -12.81
N HIS A 52 -16.98 1.43 -13.78
CA HIS A 52 -16.37 0.78 -14.93
C HIS A 52 -15.13 -0.08 -14.59
N LYS A 53 -14.34 0.32 -13.59
CA LYS A 53 -13.11 -0.38 -13.19
C LYS A 53 -13.32 -1.47 -12.14
N LYS A 54 -14.31 -1.30 -11.24
CA LYS A 54 -14.63 -2.17 -10.09
C LYS A 54 -16.05 -2.75 -10.12
N ALA A 55 -16.88 -2.49 -11.14
CA ALA A 55 -18.07 -3.33 -11.40
C ALA A 55 -17.63 -4.79 -11.38
N PRO A 56 -18.45 -5.69 -10.83
CA PRO A 56 -18.01 -6.97 -10.31
C PRO A 56 -17.24 -7.74 -11.37
N LYS A 57 -15.90 -7.67 -11.26
CA LYS A 57 -14.98 -8.52 -11.99
C LYS A 57 -15.14 -9.90 -11.36
N LYS A 58 -16.11 -10.65 -11.90
CA LYS A 58 -16.42 -12.05 -11.57
C LYS A 58 -15.14 -12.81 -11.26
N ASN A 59 -15.05 -13.39 -10.06
CA ASN A 59 -14.20 -14.51 -9.65
C ASN A 59 -13.05 -14.82 -10.62
N LEU A 60 -12.12 -13.88 -10.79
CA LEU A 60 -10.97 -14.13 -11.64
C LEU A 60 -10.17 -15.24 -10.97
N PRO A 61 -9.75 -16.27 -11.72
CA PRO A 61 -8.95 -17.33 -11.14
C PRO A 61 -7.64 -16.75 -10.61
N LEU A 62 -7.17 -17.30 -9.50
CA LEU A 62 -5.86 -16.98 -8.96
C LEU A 62 -4.79 -17.35 -10.00
N VAL A 63 -3.98 -16.37 -10.40
CA VAL A 63 -2.83 -16.56 -11.28
C VAL A 63 -1.64 -16.96 -10.41
N ILE A 64 -1.21 -18.21 -10.57
CA ILE A 64 -0.06 -18.78 -9.87
C ILE A 64 1.23 -18.20 -10.44
N TYR A 65 2.18 -17.81 -9.59
CA TYR A 65 3.42 -17.13 -9.98
C TYR A 65 4.61 -17.61 -9.14
N GLY A 66 5.82 -17.64 -9.73
CA GLY A 66 7.04 -18.11 -9.05
C GLY A 66 7.01 -19.59 -8.64
N GLN A 67 6.47 -20.48 -9.47
CA GLN A 67 6.34 -21.91 -9.17
C GLN A 67 7.68 -22.64 -9.04
N ASP A 68 8.73 -22.08 -9.64
CA ASP A 68 10.11 -22.54 -9.59
C ASP A 68 10.85 -22.10 -8.33
N ALA A 69 10.21 -21.30 -7.45
CA ALA A 69 10.83 -20.83 -6.22
C ALA A 69 11.12 -21.99 -5.26
N HIS A 70 12.40 -22.19 -4.98
CA HIS A 70 12.91 -23.15 -4.02
C HIS A 70 14.17 -22.60 -3.37
N GLN A 71 14.56 -23.17 -2.24
CA GLN A 71 15.78 -22.77 -1.55
C GLN A 71 17.00 -23.36 -2.23
N VAL A 72 17.91 -22.50 -2.68
CA VAL A 72 19.16 -22.90 -3.34
C VAL A 72 20.22 -23.32 -2.31
N GLN A 73 20.17 -22.75 -1.11
CA GLN A 73 21.05 -23.11 0.00
C GLN A 73 20.22 -23.33 1.26
N GLN A 74 20.29 -24.54 1.79
CA GLN A 74 19.83 -24.82 3.14
C GLN A 74 20.78 -24.10 4.10
N VAL A 75 20.21 -23.25 4.95
CA VAL A 75 20.97 -22.53 5.97
C VAL A 75 21.65 -23.56 6.87
N GLN A 76 22.92 -23.34 7.21
CA GLN A 76 23.59 -24.20 8.19
C GLN A 76 22.73 -24.29 9.46
N LYS A 77 22.49 -25.52 9.94
CA LYS A 77 21.59 -25.91 11.05
C LYS A 77 21.80 -25.20 12.39
N ASN A 78 22.72 -24.26 12.51
CA ASN A 78 23.17 -23.78 13.81
C ASN A 78 22.27 -22.69 14.39
N LEU A 79 21.52 -21.92 13.59
CA LEU A 79 20.54 -20.94 14.07
C LEU A 79 19.41 -20.71 13.06
N PRO A 80 18.13 -20.60 13.49
CA PRO A 80 17.03 -20.21 12.62
C PRO A 80 17.23 -18.77 12.12
N LYS A 81 16.86 -18.50 10.86
CA LYS A 81 16.89 -17.14 10.29
C LYS A 81 15.54 -16.47 10.51
N LEU A 82 15.53 -15.34 11.22
CA LEU A 82 14.36 -14.49 11.34
C LEU A 82 14.56 -13.21 10.54
N MET A 83 13.65 -12.93 9.60
CA MET A 83 13.57 -11.65 8.90
C MET A 83 12.31 -10.91 9.36
N ILE A 84 12.47 -9.66 9.80
CA ILE A 84 11.35 -8.78 10.15
C ILE A 84 11.27 -7.70 9.07
N LEU A 85 10.16 -7.66 8.34
CA LEU A 85 9.86 -6.60 7.39
C LEU A 85 8.87 -5.61 8.02
N VAL A 86 9.35 -4.42 8.35
CA VAL A 86 8.51 -3.34 8.87
C VAL A 86 7.94 -2.54 7.71
N VAL A 87 6.61 -2.56 7.54
CA VAL A 87 5.91 -1.75 6.54
C VAL A 87 5.43 -0.46 7.21
N GLY A 88 6.16 0.64 6.99
CA GLY A 88 5.82 1.94 7.56
C GLY A 88 4.59 2.60 6.92
N GLU A 89 4.09 3.65 7.58
CA GLU A 89 2.93 4.44 7.14
C GLU A 89 3.29 5.93 7.11
N THR A 90 2.99 6.61 5.99
CA THR A 90 3.09 8.07 5.78
C THR A 90 4.47 8.76 5.99
N ALA A 91 5.45 8.09 6.59
CA ALA A 91 6.80 8.59 6.80
C ALA A 91 7.46 9.01 5.47
N ARG A 92 8.18 10.14 5.48
CA ARG A 92 8.80 10.73 4.29
C ARG A 92 10.29 11.00 4.49
N ALA A 93 11.07 10.72 3.46
CA ALA A 93 12.54 10.78 3.49
C ALA A 93 13.09 12.16 3.89
N GLU A 94 12.42 13.26 3.50
CA GLU A 94 12.85 14.63 3.82
C GLU A 94 12.80 14.97 5.32
N SER A 95 12.06 14.18 6.12
CA SER A 95 11.92 14.38 7.57
C SER A 95 12.76 13.41 8.40
N PHE A 96 13.67 12.66 7.77
CA PHE A 96 14.59 11.73 8.44
C PHE A 96 15.94 12.41 8.69
N SER A 97 16.39 12.46 9.94
CA SER A 97 17.70 13.04 10.29
C SER A 97 18.85 12.28 9.66
N LEU A 98 18.67 10.97 9.44
CA LEU A 98 19.62 10.12 8.71
C LEU A 98 19.84 10.57 7.26
N ASN A 99 18.93 11.38 6.70
CA ASN A 99 19.02 11.97 5.37
C ASN A 99 19.41 13.47 5.39
N GLY A 100 19.83 14.00 6.54
CA GLY A 100 20.24 15.40 6.69
C GLY A 100 19.14 16.35 7.16
N TYR A 101 17.99 15.86 7.63
CA TYR A 101 16.97 16.70 8.24
C TYR A 101 17.48 17.37 9.53
N ALA A 102 17.19 18.66 9.70
CA ALA A 102 17.76 19.48 10.76
C ALA A 102 17.39 19.05 12.19
N LYS A 103 16.23 18.42 12.38
CA LYS A 103 15.80 17.89 13.68
C LYS A 103 16.20 16.42 13.78
N ASN A 104 16.76 16.00 14.92
CA ASN A 104 17.13 14.61 15.15
C ASN A 104 15.88 13.72 15.35
N THR A 105 15.29 13.25 14.26
CA THR A 105 14.06 12.43 14.25
C THR A 105 14.32 10.93 14.41
N ASN A 106 15.57 10.48 14.23
CA ASN A 106 15.95 9.07 14.34
C ASN A 106 17.11 8.83 15.33
N PRO A 107 17.04 9.33 16.59
CA PRO A 107 18.17 9.33 17.52
C PRO A 107 18.63 7.92 17.95
N GLU A 108 17.70 6.96 18.02
CA GLU A 108 18.06 5.59 18.41
C GLU A 108 18.66 4.80 17.23
N LEU A 109 18.15 5.01 16.02
CA LEU A 109 18.71 4.39 14.81
C LEU A 109 20.11 4.93 14.49
N SER A 110 20.40 6.20 14.76
CA SER A 110 21.73 6.76 14.50
C SER A 110 22.86 6.15 15.36
N LYS A 111 22.51 5.38 16.40
CA LYS A 111 23.47 4.69 17.28
C LYS A 111 23.74 3.25 16.83
N GLN A 112 22.99 2.75 15.85
CA GLN A 112 23.08 1.37 15.38
C GLN A 112 23.96 1.28 14.13
N ASP A 113 24.53 0.09 13.88
CA ASP A 113 25.22 -0.21 12.63
C ASP A 113 24.18 -0.54 11.55
N ILE A 114 23.78 0.46 10.77
CA ILE A 114 22.69 0.37 9.79
C ILE A 114 23.09 0.86 8.41
N PHE A 115 22.48 0.27 7.39
CA PHE A 115 22.47 0.82 6.03
C PHE A 115 21.24 1.72 5.87
N ASN A 116 21.48 3.00 5.56
CA ASN A 116 20.42 3.96 5.23
C ASN A 116 20.36 4.20 3.72
N PHE A 117 19.15 4.08 3.15
CA PHE A 117 18.90 4.35 1.73
C PHE A 117 18.20 5.70 1.58
N SER A 118 18.95 6.73 1.17
CA SER A 118 18.45 8.10 1.09
C SER A 118 17.67 8.42 -0.20
N GLN A 119 17.75 7.55 -1.22
CA GLN A 119 17.15 7.74 -2.53
C GLN A 119 16.16 6.61 -2.86
N VAL A 120 15.02 6.61 -2.16
CA VAL A 120 13.95 5.62 -2.34
C VAL A 120 12.66 6.32 -2.75
N SER A 121 11.87 5.68 -3.62
CA SER A 121 10.57 6.17 -4.07
C SER A 121 9.50 5.11 -3.87
N SER A 122 8.30 5.53 -3.46
CA SER A 122 7.16 4.64 -3.30
C SER A 122 6.53 4.26 -4.65
N CYS A 123 5.78 3.15 -4.67
CA CYS A 123 5.00 2.78 -5.86
C CYS A 123 3.82 3.73 -6.09
N GLY A 124 3.12 4.12 -5.03
CA GLY A 124 2.04 5.09 -5.05
C GLY A 124 2.07 6.03 -3.84
N THR A 125 1.02 6.85 -3.71
CA THR A 125 0.88 7.85 -2.64
C THR A 125 -0.21 7.49 -1.63
N ALA A 126 -0.79 6.29 -1.74
CA ALA A 126 -1.83 5.79 -0.84
C ALA A 126 -1.55 4.32 -0.48
N THR A 127 -1.83 3.93 0.76
CA THR A 127 -1.63 2.56 1.27
C THR A 127 -2.31 1.51 0.40
N ALA A 128 -3.53 1.79 -0.08
CA ALA A 128 -4.31 0.92 -0.96
C ALA A 128 -3.67 0.65 -2.33
N VAL A 129 -2.70 1.49 -2.76
CA VAL A 129 -1.95 1.30 -4.02
C VAL A 129 -0.55 0.77 -3.72
N SER A 130 0.14 1.37 -2.75
CA SER A 130 1.55 1.08 -2.47
C SER A 130 1.75 -0.32 -1.90
N VAL A 131 0.90 -0.79 -0.98
CA VAL A 131 1.06 -2.10 -0.34
C VAL A 131 0.88 -3.23 -1.36
N PRO A 132 -0.22 -3.33 -2.14
CA PRO A 132 -0.33 -4.40 -3.12
C PRO A 132 0.77 -4.33 -4.18
N CYS A 133 1.18 -3.13 -4.61
CA CYS A 133 2.24 -2.97 -5.57
C CYS A 133 3.60 -3.50 -5.08
N MET A 134 4.05 -3.12 -3.87
CA MET A 134 5.37 -3.56 -3.38
C MET A 134 5.47 -5.08 -3.21
N PHE A 135 4.36 -5.76 -2.91
CA PHE A 135 4.30 -7.22 -2.77
C PHE A 135 3.97 -7.94 -4.09
N SER A 136 3.61 -7.23 -5.17
CA SER A 136 3.20 -7.84 -6.44
C SER A 136 4.36 -8.37 -7.29
N GLY A 137 5.58 -7.87 -7.07
CA GLY A 137 6.72 -8.09 -7.96
C GLY A 137 6.66 -7.31 -9.28
N MET A 138 5.68 -6.41 -9.47
CA MET A 138 5.60 -5.55 -10.64
C MET A 138 6.44 -4.27 -10.45
N PRO A 139 7.16 -3.80 -11.48
CA PRO A 139 7.69 -2.45 -11.49
C PRO A 139 6.57 -1.40 -11.37
N ARG A 140 6.85 -0.27 -10.73
CA ARG A 140 5.87 0.83 -10.53
C ARG A 140 5.17 1.27 -11.82
N VAL A 141 5.91 1.34 -12.93
CA VAL A 141 5.40 1.80 -14.23
C VAL A 141 4.46 0.79 -14.90
N ASP A 142 4.58 -0.48 -14.54
CA ASP A 142 3.81 -1.60 -15.10
C ASP A 142 2.81 -2.19 -14.10
N TYR A 143 2.58 -1.50 -12.98
CA TYR A 143 1.68 -1.98 -11.94
C TYR A 143 0.22 -1.98 -12.43
N ASP A 144 -0.39 -3.16 -12.41
CA ASP A 144 -1.80 -3.38 -12.70
C ASP A 144 -2.53 -3.84 -11.44
N GLU A 145 -3.37 -2.98 -10.87
CA GLU A 145 -4.17 -3.26 -9.66
C GLU A 145 -5.05 -4.50 -9.82
N GLN A 146 -5.64 -4.70 -11.00
CA GLN A 146 -6.52 -5.84 -11.25
C GLN A 146 -5.70 -7.12 -11.22
N LEU A 147 -4.62 -7.20 -12.00
CA LEU A 147 -3.78 -8.39 -12.02
C LEU A 147 -3.18 -8.67 -10.63
N ALA A 148 -2.68 -7.65 -9.94
CA ALA A 148 -2.11 -7.80 -8.60
C ALA A 148 -3.12 -8.35 -7.58
N SER A 149 -4.41 -8.00 -7.70
CA SER A 149 -5.45 -8.50 -6.80
C SER A 149 -5.77 -9.99 -6.92
N HIS A 150 -5.41 -10.64 -8.05
CA HIS A 150 -5.68 -12.06 -8.27
C HIS A 150 -4.44 -12.83 -8.73
N ARG A 151 -3.23 -12.34 -8.47
CA ARG A 151 -1.96 -13.03 -8.73
C ARG A 151 -1.22 -13.29 -7.43
N GLU A 152 -0.50 -14.40 -7.38
CA GLU A 152 0.47 -14.66 -6.31
C GLU A 152 1.57 -13.59 -6.28
N GLY A 153 1.93 -13.15 -5.08
CA GLY A 153 2.94 -12.13 -4.82
C GLY A 153 4.12 -12.68 -4.00
N LEU A 154 4.95 -11.77 -3.52
CA LEU A 154 6.17 -12.08 -2.76
C LEU A 154 5.90 -13.01 -1.57
N LEU A 155 4.83 -12.76 -0.81
CA LEU A 155 4.52 -13.56 0.39
C LEU A 155 4.06 -14.99 0.05
N ASP A 156 3.36 -15.17 -1.07
CA ASP A 156 3.00 -16.50 -1.58
C ASP A 156 4.23 -17.28 -2.03
N ILE A 157 5.13 -16.61 -2.75
CA ILE A 157 6.37 -17.19 -3.25
C ILE A 157 7.30 -17.57 -2.09
N ALA A 158 7.42 -16.73 -1.07
CA ALA A 158 8.18 -17.04 0.14
C ALA A 158 7.61 -18.28 0.85
N LYS A 159 6.29 -18.33 1.04
CA LYS A 159 5.63 -19.50 1.63
C LYS A 159 5.84 -20.76 0.79
N ARG A 160 5.77 -20.66 -0.54
CA ARG A 160 6.05 -21.76 -1.48
C ARG A 160 7.49 -22.27 -1.36
N ALA A 161 8.45 -21.36 -1.21
CA ALA A 161 9.84 -21.69 -1.02
C ALA A 161 10.14 -22.30 0.37
N GLY A 162 9.14 -22.47 1.24
CA GLY A 162 9.25 -23.16 2.53
C GLY A 162 9.37 -22.25 3.75
N TYR A 163 9.34 -20.93 3.57
CA TYR A 163 9.43 -19.97 4.69
C TYR A 163 8.12 -19.93 5.49
N GLN A 164 8.22 -19.82 6.82
CA GLN A 164 7.08 -19.44 7.64
C GLN A 164 6.82 -17.93 7.49
N VAL A 165 5.70 -17.57 6.88
CA VAL A 165 5.34 -16.17 6.60
C VAL A 165 4.13 -15.75 7.44
N THR A 166 4.34 -14.73 8.26
CA THR A 166 3.33 -14.19 9.18
C THR A 166 3.22 -12.68 9.07
N TRP A 167 1.99 -12.20 8.99
CA TRP A 167 1.65 -10.77 8.98
C TRP A 167 1.02 -10.37 10.31
N ILE A 168 1.53 -9.31 10.94
CA ILE A 168 0.94 -8.68 12.11
C ILE A 168 0.57 -7.25 11.73
N ASP A 169 -0.72 -6.90 11.80
CA ASP A 169 -1.24 -5.62 11.33
C ASP A 169 -1.67 -4.71 12.49
N ASN A 170 -1.24 -3.45 12.44
CA ASN A 170 -1.74 -2.38 13.32
C ASN A 170 -2.10 -1.12 12.50
N ASN A 171 -2.54 -1.31 11.25
CA ASN A 171 -2.99 -0.20 10.42
C ASN A 171 -4.47 -0.44 10.07
N SER A 172 -4.78 -0.54 8.79
CA SER A 172 -6.14 -0.76 8.28
C SER A 172 -6.21 -2.04 7.45
N GLY A 173 -5.29 -2.99 7.69
CA GLY A 173 -5.13 -4.24 6.95
C GLY A 173 -4.12 -4.17 5.80
N CYS A 174 -3.72 -5.37 5.34
CA CYS A 174 -2.66 -5.59 4.35
C CYS A 174 -3.07 -5.39 2.88
N LYS A 175 -4.28 -4.87 2.63
CA LYS A 175 -4.79 -4.52 1.28
C LYS A 175 -4.74 -5.69 0.28
N GLY A 176 -4.91 -6.93 0.75
CA GLY A 176 -4.89 -8.14 -0.09
C GLY A 176 -3.52 -8.82 -0.20
N ALA A 177 -2.44 -8.16 0.22
CA ALA A 177 -1.09 -8.72 0.10
C ALA A 177 -0.85 -9.95 1.01
N CYS A 178 -1.57 -10.04 2.13
CA CYS A 178 -1.40 -11.08 3.14
C CYS A 178 -2.55 -12.10 3.18
N ASP A 179 -3.48 -12.09 2.22
CA ASP A 179 -4.71 -12.91 2.25
C ASP A 179 -4.45 -14.43 2.27
N ARG A 180 -3.25 -14.86 1.86
CA ARG A 180 -2.88 -16.27 1.68
C ARG A 180 -1.74 -16.74 2.59
N VAL A 181 -1.31 -15.90 3.53
CA VAL A 181 -0.30 -16.22 4.55
C VAL A 181 -0.90 -16.15 5.96
N GLU A 182 -0.12 -16.55 6.97
CA GLU A 182 -0.59 -16.48 8.35
C GLU A 182 -0.81 -15.02 8.75
N GLN A 183 -1.98 -14.70 9.32
CA GLN A 183 -2.27 -13.38 9.87
C GLN A 183 -2.42 -13.51 11.38
N TYR A 184 -1.44 -13.01 12.12
CA TYR A 184 -1.45 -13.07 13.56
C TYR A 184 -2.52 -12.13 14.12
N GLN A 185 -3.45 -12.70 14.88
CA GLN A 185 -4.50 -11.94 15.53
C GLN A 185 -3.99 -11.40 16.85
N ILE A 186 -3.85 -10.08 16.94
CA ILE A 186 -3.37 -9.41 18.14
C ILE A 186 -4.35 -9.68 19.31
N PRO A 187 -3.89 -10.28 20.42
CA PRO A 187 -4.74 -10.58 21.57
C PRO A 187 -5.38 -9.35 22.22
N GLU A 188 -6.60 -9.52 22.74
CA GLU A 188 -7.38 -8.43 23.36
C GLU A 188 -6.70 -7.78 24.56
N ASN A 189 -5.88 -8.51 25.31
CA ASN A 189 -5.10 -7.93 26.42
C ASN A 189 -4.05 -6.92 25.93
N LEU A 190 -3.43 -7.15 24.77
CA LEU A 190 -2.52 -6.19 24.16
C LEU A 190 -3.27 -4.98 23.59
N LYS A 191 -4.45 -5.21 22.98
CA LYS A 191 -5.31 -4.10 22.54
C LYS A 191 -5.74 -3.22 23.70
N LYS A 192 -6.16 -3.79 24.83
CA LYS A 192 -6.49 -3.03 26.04
C LYS A 192 -5.34 -2.18 26.58
N LYS A 193 -4.09 -2.62 26.36
CA LYS A 193 -2.89 -1.90 26.82
C LYS A 193 -2.51 -0.74 25.89
N TRP A 194 -2.59 -0.96 24.58
CA TRP A 194 -1.99 -0.06 23.58
C TRP A 194 -3.00 0.73 22.75
N CYS A 195 -4.28 0.36 22.79
CA CYS A 195 -5.32 1.01 22.00
C CYS A 195 -6.14 2.00 22.82
N LYS A 196 -6.46 3.14 22.20
CA LYS A 196 -7.36 4.16 22.72
C LYS A 196 -8.13 4.78 21.57
N ASP A 197 -9.44 4.99 21.76
CA ASP A 197 -10.32 5.68 20.79
C ASP A 197 -10.34 5.04 19.38
N GLY A 198 -10.09 3.73 19.28
CA GLY A 198 -10.11 2.98 18.01
C GLY A 198 -8.77 2.93 17.28
N GLU A 199 -7.73 3.58 17.79
CA GLU A 199 -6.36 3.53 17.27
C GLU A 199 -5.40 2.94 18.32
N CYS A 200 -4.26 2.39 17.89
CA CYS A 200 -3.29 1.76 18.78
C CYS A 200 -1.87 2.21 18.46
N TYR A 201 -1.04 2.36 19.50
CA TYR A 201 0.39 2.58 19.31
C TYR A 201 1.08 1.34 18.74
N ASP A 202 2.04 1.54 17.83
CA ASP A 202 2.78 0.45 17.17
C ASP A 202 3.63 -0.41 18.13
N ASP A 203 3.85 0.03 19.37
CA ASP A 203 4.39 -0.80 20.46
C ASP A 203 3.60 -2.12 20.64
N ILE A 204 2.32 -2.13 20.26
CA ILE A 204 1.51 -3.35 20.22
C ILE A 204 2.12 -4.44 19.32
N LEU A 205 2.77 -4.05 18.22
CA LEU A 205 3.44 -4.98 17.29
C LEU A 205 4.68 -5.60 17.93
N ILE A 206 5.41 -4.86 18.77
CA ILE A 206 6.58 -5.37 19.48
C ILE A 206 6.16 -6.43 20.51
N ASP A 207 5.11 -6.14 21.30
CA ASP A 207 4.59 -7.09 22.27
C ASP A 207 3.93 -8.30 21.59
N SER A 208 3.26 -8.09 20.46
CA SER A 208 2.67 -9.16 19.64
C SER A 208 3.73 -10.06 19.05
N LEU A 209 4.82 -9.49 18.51
CA LEU A 209 5.96 -10.25 18.00
C LEU A 209 6.59 -11.11 19.08
N LYS A 210 6.79 -10.60 20.30
CA LYS A 210 7.31 -11.38 21.43
C LYS A 210 6.40 -12.58 21.76
N GLN A 211 5.09 -12.37 21.79
CA GLN A 211 4.14 -13.45 22.06
C GLN A 211 4.12 -14.46 20.92
N TYR A 212 4.14 -14.01 19.66
CA TYR A 212 4.20 -14.87 18.49
C TYR A 212 5.47 -15.74 18.51
N LEU A 213 6.64 -15.14 18.68
CA LEU A 213 7.91 -15.88 18.72
C LEU A 213 7.95 -16.92 19.85
N ALA A 214 7.28 -16.67 20.98
CA ALA A 214 7.17 -17.64 22.07
C ALA A 214 6.29 -18.87 21.73
N THR A 215 5.47 -18.79 20.68
CA THR A 215 4.67 -19.93 20.18
C THR A 215 5.43 -20.82 19.21
N ILE A 216 6.56 -20.34 18.66
CA ILE A 216 7.40 -21.11 17.74
C ILE A 216 8.19 -22.15 18.54
N ALA A 217 8.19 -23.39 18.06
CA ALA A 217 8.91 -24.47 18.71
C ALA A 217 10.43 -24.20 18.67
N LYS A 218 11.15 -24.57 19.75
CA LYS A 218 12.60 -24.31 19.84
C LYS A 218 13.43 -25.11 18.85
N ASP A 219 12.87 -26.22 18.38
CA ASP A 219 13.41 -27.14 17.37
C ASP A 219 12.84 -26.88 15.98
N ASP A 220 12.10 -25.77 15.78
CA ASP A 220 11.63 -25.36 14.46
C ASP A 220 12.83 -25.01 13.58
N ASP A 221 13.13 -25.89 12.63
CA ASP A 221 14.19 -25.73 11.64
C ASP A 221 13.67 -25.17 10.31
N ARG A 222 12.40 -24.77 10.28
CA ARG A 222 11.83 -24.10 9.11
C ARG A 222 12.54 -22.74 8.92
N PRO A 223 12.81 -22.41 7.65
CA PRO A 223 13.49 -21.18 7.28
C PRO A 223 12.62 -19.93 7.47
#